data_AF-A0A4Q7YV89-F1
#
_entry.id   AF-A0A4Q7YV89-F1
#
_cell.length_a   1.000
_cell.length_b   1.000
_cell.length_c   1.000
_cell.angle_alpha   90.00
_cell.angle_beta   90.00
_cell.angle_gamma   90.00
#
_symmetry.space_group_name_H-M   'P 1'
#
loop_
_entity.id
_entity.type
_entity.pdbx_description
1 polymer ?
#
loop_
_entity_poly.entity_id
_entity_poly.type
_entity_poly.pdbx_seq_one_letter_code
_entity_poly.pdbx_strand_id
1 'polypeptide(L)'
;MQDFRYLGDDRRAELEKYEFMMGEARGRLAASLDCLTDALIMVGQHGVYCTSNRNPTVPALDLQGVMVNLNGAKELVSAVMERMRAEREAAEKQ
;
A
#
# COMPACT_ATOMS: atom_id res chain seq x y z
N MET A 1 13.31 6.45 -8.23
CA MET A 1 11.97 6.31 -7.62
C MET A 1 11.74 4.82 -7.46
N GLN A 2 11.42 4.33 -6.26
CA GLN A 2 11.07 2.91 -6.08
C GLN A 2 9.76 2.63 -6.85
N ASP A 3 9.71 1.53 -7.58
CA ASP A 3 8.53 1.20 -8.39
C ASP A 3 7.52 0.41 -7.54
N PHE A 4 6.48 1.10 -7.07
CA PHE A 4 5.38 0.53 -6.29
C PHE A 4 4.32 -0.03 -7.26
N ARG A 5 4.43 -1.32 -7.58
CA ARG A 5 3.62 -1.97 -8.62
C ARG A 5 2.13 -1.95 -8.31
N TYR A 6 1.76 -2.05 -7.03
CA TYR A 6 0.35 -2.14 -6.62
C TYR A 6 -0.23 -0.80 -6.16
N LEU A 7 0.53 0.28 -6.26
CA LEU A 7 0.07 1.60 -5.86
C LEU A 7 -0.56 2.33 -7.04
N GLY A 8 -1.88 2.58 -6.96
CA GLY A 8 -2.61 3.37 -7.97
C GLY A 8 -2.17 4.82 -8.01
N ASP A 9 -2.46 5.51 -9.11
CA ASP A 9 -1.97 6.87 -9.39
C ASP A 9 -2.37 7.90 -8.33
N ASP A 10 -3.63 7.87 -7.87
CA ASP A 10 -4.10 8.76 -6.80
C ASP A 10 -3.30 8.56 -5.50
N ARG A 11 -2.98 7.31 -5.19
CA ARG A 11 -2.20 6.95 -4.00
C ARG A 11 -0.73 7.36 -4.14
N ARG A 12 -0.19 7.36 -5.36
CA ARG A 12 1.16 7.88 -5.65
C ARG A 12 1.24 9.39 -5.40
N ALA A 13 0.21 10.15 -5.79
CA ALA A 13 0.17 11.59 -5.51
C ALA A 13 0.12 11.90 -4.00
N GLU A 14 -0.71 11.17 -3.23
CA GLU A 14 -0.73 11.35 -1.77
C GLU A 14 0.58 10.87 -1.11
N LEU A 15 1.22 9.82 -1.63
CA LEU A 15 2.53 9.39 -1.16
C LEU A 15 3.57 10.52 -1.29
N GLU A 16 3.66 11.17 -2.46
CA GLU A 16 4.59 12.28 -2.68
C GLU A 16 4.36 13.42 -1.68
N LYS A 17 3.10 13.76 -1.43
CA LYS A 17 2.72 14.77 -0.44
C LYS A 17 3.10 14.35 0.99
N TYR A 18 2.87 13.11 1.37
CA TYR A 18 3.28 12.60 2.68
C TYR A 18 4.79 12.55 2.86
N GLU A 19 5.54 12.11 1.85
CA GLU A 19 7.00 12.12 1.86
C GLU A 19 7.55 13.54 1.98
N PHE A 20 6.94 14.51 1.29
CA PHE A 20 7.30 15.93 1.40
C PHE A 20 7.06 16.49 2.81
N MET A 21 5.90 16.21 3.41
CA MET A 21 5.54 16.78 4.72
C MET A 21 6.24 16.10 5.90
N MET A 22 6.50 14.79 5.82
CA MET A 22 6.92 13.98 6.98
C MET A 22 8.30 13.33 6.81
N GLY A 23 8.91 13.47 5.64
CA GLY A 23 10.09 12.72 5.24
C GLY A 23 9.73 11.31 4.73
N GLU A 24 10.67 10.70 4.00
CA GLU A 24 10.46 9.47 3.25
C GLU A 24 9.90 8.31 4.10
N ALA A 25 10.51 8.01 5.24
CA ALA A 25 10.11 6.85 6.05
C ALA A 25 8.71 7.03 6.67
N ARG A 26 8.44 8.19 7.28
CA ARG A 26 7.15 8.48 7.92
C ARG A 26 6.05 8.67 6.88
N GLY A 27 6.36 9.29 5.75
CA GLY A 27 5.42 9.49 4.65
C GLY A 27 4.95 8.16 4.04
N ARG A 28 5.87 7.21 3.82
CA ARG A 28 5.53 5.86 3.37
C ARG A 28 4.69 5.08 4.37
N LEU A 29 4.97 5.21 5.67
CA LEU A 29 4.12 4.60 6.71
C LEU A 29 2.72 5.19 6.73
N ALA A 30 2.58 6.52 6.59
CA ALA A 30 1.27 7.17 6.49
C ALA A 30 0.48 6.66 5.28
N ALA A 31 1.10 6.63 4.09
CA ALA A 31 0.49 6.07 2.88
C ALA A 31 0.11 4.58 3.03
N SER A 32 0.91 3.80 3.78
CA SER A 32 0.60 2.40 4.08
C SER A 32 -0.67 2.25 4.92
N LEU A 33 -0.84 3.11 5.93
CA LEU A 33 -2.01 3.12 6.79
C LEU A 33 -3.28 3.47 6.01
N ASP A 34 -3.19 4.41 5.07
CA ASP A 34 -4.31 4.74 4.21
C ASP A 34 -4.69 3.57 3.29
N CYS A 35 -3.71 2.89 2.69
CA CYS A 35 -3.97 1.68 1.90
C CYS A 35 -4.67 0.59 2.74
N LEU A 36 -4.21 0.37 3.98
CA LEU A 36 -4.87 -0.57 4.90
C LEU A 36 -6.30 -0.14 5.23
N THR A 37 -6.53 1.16 5.43
CA THR A 37 -7.85 1.71 5.73
C THR A 37 -8.81 1.48 4.57
N ASP A 38 -8.39 1.76 3.34
CA ASP A 38 -9.19 1.48 2.13
C ASP A 38 -9.51 -0.01 2.00
N ALA A 39 -8.54 -0.89 2.24
CA ALA A 39 -8.75 -2.33 2.23
C ALA A 39 -9.81 -2.76 3.26
N LEU A 40 -9.73 -2.25 4.50
CA LEU A 40 -10.69 -2.55 5.56
C LEU A 40 -12.10 -2.06 5.22
N ILE A 41 -12.22 -0.85 4.64
CA ILE A 41 -13.51 -0.30 4.20
C ILE A 41 -14.12 -1.20 3.12
N MET A 42 -13.33 -1.62 2.13
CA MET A 42 -13.81 -2.46 1.03
C MET A 42 -14.26 -3.83 1.53
N VAL A 43 -13.54 -4.47 2.46
CA VAL A 43 -13.94 -5.77 3.03
C VAL A 43 -15.32 -5.73 3.68
N GLY A 44 -15.75 -4.57 4.21
CA GLY A 44 -17.08 -4.40 4.78
C GLY A 44 -18.24 -4.36 3.76
N GLN A 45 -17.96 -4.39 2.46
CA GLN A 45 -19.00 -4.26 1.42
C GLN A 45 -19.63 -5.61 1.06
N HIS A 46 -20.96 -5.64 0.90
CA HIS A 46 -21.69 -6.85 0.52
C HIS A 46 -21.16 -7.48 -0.78
N GLY A 47 -20.75 -6.65 -1.75
CA GLY A 47 -20.23 -7.08 -3.05
C GLY A 47 -18.96 -7.94 -2.97
N VAL A 48 -18.12 -7.76 -1.94
CA VAL A 48 -16.91 -8.58 -1.71
C VAL A 48 -17.26 -10.05 -1.44
N TYR A 49 -18.40 -10.31 -0.80
CA TYR A 49 -18.83 -11.66 -0.44
C TYR A 49 -19.62 -12.36 -1.55
N CYS A 50 -20.03 -11.61 -2.58
CA CYS A 50 -20.75 -12.18 -3.71
C CYS A 50 -19.77 -12.80 -4.69
N THR A 51 -20.11 -13.97 -5.24
CA THR A 51 -19.42 -14.50 -6.41
C THR A 51 -19.69 -13.61 -7.62
N SER A 52 -18.69 -13.45 -8.48
CA SER A 52 -18.85 -12.66 -9.70
C SER A 52 -19.90 -13.30 -10.60
N ASN A 53 -21.04 -12.63 -10.76
CA ASN A 53 -22.13 -13.10 -11.62
C ASN A 53 -21.73 -13.08 -13.11
N ARG A 54 -20.74 -12.24 -13.47
CA ARG A 54 -20.24 -12.08 -14.85
C ARG A 54 -19.18 -13.13 -15.21
N ASN A 55 -18.31 -13.48 -14.25
CA ASN A 55 -17.33 -14.53 -14.43
C ASN A 55 -17.01 -15.20 -13.09
N PRO A 56 -17.62 -16.37 -12.79
CA PRO A 56 -17.44 -17.06 -11.52
C PRO A 56 -16.01 -17.55 -11.23
N THR A 57 -15.15 -17.60 -12.24
CA THR A 57 -13.77 -18.09 -12.11
C THR A 57 -12.79 -17.03 -11.61
N VAL A 58 -13.20 -15.75 -11.59
CA VAL A 58 -12.38 -14.64 -11.08
C VAL A 58 -13.01 -14.05 -9.82
N PRO A 59 -12.19 -13.55 -8.88
CA PRO A 59 -12.71 -12.83 -7.72
C PRO A 59 -13.58 -11.64 -8.13
N ALA A 60 -14.57 -11.32 -7.30
CA ALA A 60 -15.31 -10.08 -7.42
C ALA A 60 -14.34 -8.89 -7.56
N LEU A 61 -14.71 -7.91 -8.38
CA LEU A 61 -13.89 -6.73 -8.66
C LEU A 61 -13.42 -6.05 -7.36
N ASP A 62 -14.32 -6.00 -6.38
CA ASP A 62 -14.12 -5.42 -5.06
C ASP A 62 -12.99 -6.14 -4.29
N LEU A 63 -12.89 -7.47 -4.44
CA LEU A 63 -11.82 -8.27 -3.83
C LEU A 63 -10.47 -8.01 -4.50
N GLN A 64 -10.46 -7.69 -5.80
CA GLN A 64 -9.23 -7.25 -6.48
C GLN A 64 -8.75 -5.90 -5.93
N GLY A 65 -9.68 -4.97 -5.67
CA GLY A 65 -9.37 -3.69 -5.01
C GLY A 65 -8.74 -3.87 -3.64
N VAL A 66 -9.28 -4.78 -2.81
CA VAL A 66 -8.69 -5.16 -1.51
C VAL A 66 -7.25 -5.66 -1.69
N MET A 67 -7.02 -6.56 -2.64
CA MET A 67 -5.68 -7.12 -2.89
C MET A 67 -4.68 -6.07 -3.36
N VAL A 68 -5.09 -5.13 -4.21
CA VAL A 68 -4.24 -4.01 -4.67
C VAL A 68 -3.80 -3.16 -3.47
N ASN A 69 -4.73 -2.76 -2.61
CA ASN A 69 -4.42 -1.94 -1.44
C ASN A 69 -3.53 -2.67 -0.42
N LEU A 70 -3.81 -3.94 -0.14
CA LEU A 70 -2.98 -4.74 0.78
C LEU A 70 -1.57 -4.96 0.24
N ASN A 71 -1.41 -5.17 -1.06
CA ASN A 71 -0.10 -5.35 -1.66
C ASN A 71 0.68 -4.02 -1.72
N GLY A 72 0.01 -2.90 -2.06
CA GLY A 72 0.62 -1.57 -2.03
C GLY A 72 1.12 -1.21 -0.62
N ALA A 73 0.32 -1.49 0.41
CA ALA A 73 0.74 -1.30 1.81
C ALA A 73 1.98 -2.13 2.16
N LYS A 74 2.07 -3.39 1.71
CA LYS A 74 3.24 -4.24 1.94
C LYS A 74 4.48 -3.68 1.26
N GLU A 75 4.39 -3.23 0.01
CA GLU A 75 5.54 -2.65 -0.69
C GLU A 75 6.08 -1.42 0.04
N LEU A 76 5.20 -0.54 0.52
CA LEU A 76 5.57 0.65 1.28
C LEU A 76 6.22 0.30 2.63
N VAL A 77 5.66 -0.67 3.38
CA VAL A 77 6.26 -1.14 4.63
C VAL A 77 7.62 -1.77 4.40
N SER A 78 7.76 -2.62 3.37
CA SER A 78 9.06 -3.21 3.00
C SER A 78 10.08 -2.14 2.64
N ALA A 79 9.69 -1.11 1.89
CA ALA A 79 10.56 0.02 1.57
C ALA A 79 11.08 0.75 2.82
N VAL A 80 10.23 0.91 3.85
CA VAL A 80 10.62 1.52 5.12
C VAL A 80 11.58 0.60 5.90
N MET A 81 11.31 -0.70 5.95
CA MET A 81 12.17 -1.66 6.63
C MET A 81 13.58 -1.72 6.02
N GLU A 82 13.69 -1.72 4.69
CA GLU A 82 14.98 -1.67 4.00
C GLU A 82 15.72 -0.36 4.27
N ARG A 83 14.99 0.76 4.32
CA ARG A 83 15.59 2.04 4.69
C ARG A 83 16.16 2.02 6.10
N MET A 84 15.39 1.52 7.08
CA MET A 84 15.85 1.41 8.47
C MET A 84 17.09 0.52 8.60
N ARG A 85 17.15 -0.58 7.82
CA ARG A 85 18.34 -1.42 7.75
C ARG A 85 19.55 -0.64 7.21
N ALA A 86 19.39 0.08 6.11
CA ALA A 86 20.46 0.88 5.52
C ALA A 86 20.96 2.00 6.45
N GLU A 87 20.05 2.69 7.15
CA GLU A 87 20.39 3.73 8.13
C GLU A 87 21.20 3.15 9.31
N ARG A 88 20.82 1.96 9.78
CA ARG A 88 21.56 1.25 10.84
C ARG A 88 22.97 0.85 10.37
N GLU A 89 23.10 0.25 9.20
CA GLU A 89 24.40 -0.14 8.63
C GLU A 89 25.31 1.07 8.39
N ALA A 90 24.75 2.22 8.03
CA ALA A 90 25.51 3.46 7.87
C ALA A 90 26.01 3.99 9.23
N ALA A 91 25.19 3.91 10.27
CA ALA A 91 25.57 4.32 11.63
C ALA A 91 26.64 3.41 12.24
N GLU A 92 26.63 2.11 11.94
CA GLU A 92 27.65 1.15 12.41
C GLU A 92 29.00 1.30 11.70
N LYS A 93 29.05 1.97 10.54
CA LYS A 93 30.27 2.24 9.75
C LYS A 93 30.92 3.60 10.07
N GLN A 94 30.26 4.45 10.86
CA GLN A 94 30.78 5.74 11.35
C GLN A 94 31.47 5.56 12.70
#